data_AF-A0A4Z1JJZ7-F1
#
_entry.id   AF-A0A4Z1JJZ7-F1
#
_cell.length_a   1.000
_cell.length_b   1.000
_cell.length_c   1.000
_cell.angle_alpha   90.00
_cell.angle_beta   90.00
_cell.angle_gamma   90.00
#
_symmetry.space_group_name_H-M   'P 1'
#
loop_
_entity.id
_entity.type
_entity.pdbx_description
1 polymer ?
#
loop_
_entity_poly.entity_id
_entity_poly.type
_entity_poly.pdbx_seq_one_letter_code
_entity_poly.pdbx_strand_id
1 'polypeptide(L)'
;MSFISVYAVKAVDTSDIYDVVDYLKANLRWIVKETDGTVVPTEPVSSLLITVQDEIFTHLAIETELPVYGTKTFHTGTTSGKAGSASS
;
A
#
# COMPACT_ATOMS: atom_id res chain seq x y z
N MET A 1 15.58 -14.51 27.47
CA MET A 1 15.59 -13.89 26.14
C MET A 1 14.13 -13.80 25.69
N SER A 2 13.52 -12.62 25.83
CA SER A 2 12.10 -12.44 25.52
C SER A 2 11.99 -12.01 24.05
N PHE A 3 11.40 -12.87 23.22
CA PHE A 3 10.98 -12.48 21.89
C PHE A 3 9.62 -11.82 22.06
N ILE A 4 9.56 -10.50 21.88
CA ILE A 4 8.29 -9.80 21.72
C ILE A 4 7.73 -10.28 20.39
N SER A 5 6.87 -11.30 20.48
CA SER A 5 6.12 -11.80 19.35
C SER A 5 5.30 -10.64 18.81
N VAL A 6 5.47 -10.31 17.52
CA VAL A 6 4.71 -9.30 16.77
C VAL A 6 3.26 -9.78 16.55
N TYR A 7 2.69 -10.46 17.54
CA TYR A 7 1.32 -10.96 17.60
C TYR A 7 0.41 -9.84 18.08
N ALA A 8 0.22 -8.87 17.21
CA ALA A 8 -1.03 -8.11 17.13
C ALA A 8 -1.21 -7.53 15.72
N VAL A 9 -0.74 -8.22 14.68
CA VAL A 9 -1.36 -8.03 13.37
C VAL A 9 -2.71 -8.73 13.51
N LYS A 10 -3.81 -7.97 13.61
CA LYS A 10 -5.14 -8.54 13.36
C LYS A 10 -4.99 -9.39 12.09
N ALA A 11 -5.35 -10.67 12.13
CA ALA A 11 -5.27 -11.50 10.93
C ALA A 11 -6.13 -10.78 9.88
N VAL A 12 -5.47 -10.15 8.90
CA VAL A 12 -6.14 -9.42 7.84
C VAL A 12 -6.69 -10.46 6.90
N ASP A 13 -8.00 -10.48 6.69
CA ASP A 13 -8.59 -11.27 5.63
C ASP A 13 -8.26 -10.61 4.29
N THR A 14 -7.27 -11.17 3.59
CA THR A 14 -6.83 -10.65 2.29
C THR A 14 -7.86 -10.83 1.17
N SER A 15 -8.93 -11.58 1.43
CA SER A 15 -10.05 -11.76 0.49
C SER A 15 -11.13 -10.68 0.69
N ASP A 16 -11.13 -10.00 1.83
CA ASP A 16 -12.04 -8.89 2.13
C ASP A 16 -11.34 -7.54 1.88
N ILE A 17 -11.78 -6.84 0.83
CA ILE A 17 -11.22 -5.54 0.48
C ILE A 17 -11.34 -4.51 1.60
N TYR A 18 -12.37 -4.58 2.45
CA TYR A 18 -12.55 -3.63 3.54
C TYR A 18 -11.51 -3.82 4.65
N ASP A 19 -11.20 -5.07 4.99
CA ASP A 19 -10.19 -5.39 6.00
C ASP A 19 -8.77 -5.02 5.51
N VAL A 20 -8.50 -5.25 4.22
CA VAL A 20 -7.26 -4.79 3.56
C VAL A 20 -7.15 -3.26 3.57
N VAL A 21 -8.22 -2.55 3.21
CA VAL A 21 -8.23 -1.09 3.19
C VAL A 21 -7.99 -0.51 4.58
N ASP A 22 -8.64 -1.06 5.61
CA ASP A 22 -8.47 -0.60 6.99
C ASP A 22 -7.07 -0.93 7.55
N TYR A 23 -6.52 -2.09 7.19
CA TYR A 23 -5.12 -2.40 7.47
C TYR A 23 -4.16 -1.39 6.82
N LEU A 24 -4.38 -1.05 5.54
CA LEU A 24 -3.54 -0.11 4.81
C LEU A 24 -3.65 1.30 5.39
N LYS A 25 -4.84 1.78 5.75
CA LYS A 25 -5.00 3.08 6.45
C LYS A 25 -4.18 3.14 7.73
N ALA A 26 -4.13 2.04 8.49
CA ALA A 26 -3.39 1.98 9.74
C ALA A 26 -1.87 1.89 9.52
N ASN A 27 -1.41 1.14 8.51
CA ASN A 27 -0.03 0.67 8.41
C ASN A 27 0.77 1.17 7.20
N LEU A 28 0.12 1.65 6.14
CA LEU A 28 0.81 2.12 4.94
C LEU A 28 1.63 3.37 5.27
N ARG A 29 2.92 3.33 4.93
CA ARG A 29 3.87 4.45 5.02
C ARG A 29 4.67 4.48 3.73
N TRP A 30 4.97 5.68 3.24
CA TRP A 30 5.73 5.86 2.00
C TRP A 30 6.77 6.96 2.18
N ILE A 31 7.88 6.89 1.45
CA ILE A 31 8.92 7.93 1.46
C ILE A 31 9.33 8.21 0.03
N VAL A 32 9.75 9.44 -0.24
CA VAL A 32 10.37 9.82 -1.51
C VAL A 32 11.87 9.88 -1.27
N LYS A 33 12.63 9.26 -2.16
CA LYS A 33 14.10 9.30 -2.13
C LYS A 33 14.63 9.75 -3.47
N GLU A 34 15.71 10.53 -3.42
CA GLU A 34 16.54 10.78 -4.58
C GLU A 34 17.33 9.53 -4.96
N THR A 35 17.93 9.53 -6.15
CA THR A 35 18.72 8.40 -6.66
C THR A 35 19.94 8.07 -5.80
N ASP A 36 20.44 9.03 -5.04
CA ASP A 36 21.54 8.86 -4.09
C ASP A 36 21.10 8.27 -2.74
N GLY A 37 19.79 8.06 -2.54
CA GLY A 37 19.20 7.52 -1.31
C GLY A 37 18.74 8.57 -0.31
N THR A 38 18.99 9.86 -0.55
CA THR A 38 18.56 10.97 0.30
C THR A 38 17.04 11.04 0.37
N VAL A 39 16.47 11.12 1.58
CA VAL A 39 15.02 11.20 1.79
C VAL A 39 14.55 12.63 1.57
N VAL A 40 13.66 12.82 0.60
CA VAL A 40 13.07 14.13 0.31
C VAL A 40 11.93 14.37 1.29
N PRO A 41 11.86 15.56 1.92
CA PRO A 41 10.66 15.97 2.64
C PRO A 41 9.45 15.81 1.73
N THR A 42 8.29 15.48 2.28
CA THR A 42 7.09 15.20 1.48
C THR A 42 6.25 16.43 1.19
N GLU A 43 6.62 17.57 1.79
CA GLU A 43 6.04 18.89 1.59
C GLU A 43 6.36 19.60 0.24
N PRO A 44 7.46 19.32 -0.50
CA PRO A 44 7.80 20.04 -1.73
C PRO A 44 7.42 19.34 -3.04
N VAL A 45 6.88 18.12 -3.07
CA VAL A 45 6.48 17.47 -4.34
C VAL A 45 4.99 17.69 -4.61
N SER A 46 4.61 18.93 -4.90
CA SER A 46 3.21 19.33 -5.13
C SER A 46 2.51 18.59 -6.29
N SER A 47 3.28 17.96 -7.18
CA SER A 47 2.77 17.13 -8.28
C SER A 47 2.64 15.64 -7.94
N LEU A 48 3.14 15.18 -6.80
CA LEU A 48 3.12 13.76 -6.46
C LEU A 48 1.77 13.37 -5.85
N LEU A 49 1.03 12.54 -6.58
CA LEU A 49 -0.22 11.96 -6.13
C LEU A 49 -0.06 10.46 -5.91
N ILE A 50 -0.22 10.01 -4.66
CA ILE A 50 -0.17 8.60 -4.28
C ILE A 50 -1.60 8.13 -4.02
N THR A 51 -2.03 7.07 -4.68
CA THR A 51 -3.37 6.48 -4.53
C THR A 51 -3.28 4.98 -4.30
N VAL A 52 -4.25 4.43 -3.58
CA VAL A 52 -4.46 2.99 -3.45
C VAL A 52 -5.71 2.64 -4.23
N GLN A 53 -5.61 1.59 -5.06
CA GLN A 53 -6.67 1.10 -5.93
C GLN A 53 -6.73 -0.42 -5.80
N ASP A 54 -7.92 -0.98 -5.92
CA ASP A 54 -8.12 -2.41 -6.12
C ASP A 54 -8.65 -2.68 -7.53
N GLU A 55 -8.36 -3.88 -8.02
CA GLU A 55 -8.76 -4.35 -9.33
C GLU A 55 -9.02 -5.85 -9.26
N ILE A 56 -10.22 -6.26 -9.66
CA ILE A 56 -10.54 -7.69 -9.83
C ILE A 56 -9.96 -8.13 -11.16
N PHE A 57 -9.12 -9.18 -11.15
CA PHE A 57 -8.63 -9.81 -12.36
C PHE A 57 -9.12 -11.25 -12.45
N THR A 58 -9.38 -11.70 -13.67
CA THR A 58 -9.73 -13.09 -13.93
C THR A 58 -8.45 -13.87 -14.18
N HIS A 59 -8.17 -14.85 -13.31
CA HIS A 59 -7.12 -15.83 -13.56
C HIS A 59 -7.59 -16.79 -14.66
N LEU A 60 -6.86 -16.84 -15.77
CA LEU A 60 -7.19 -17.71 -16.89
C LEU A 60 -6.60 -19.10 -16.66
N ALA A 61 -7.32 -20.13 -17.08
CA ALA A 61 -6.92 -21.53 -16.91
C ALA A 61 -5.69 -21.92 -17.74
N ILE A 62 -5.26 -21.07 -18.68
CA ILE A 62 -4.15 -21.32 -19.59
C ILE A 62 -3.02 -20.34 -19.25
N GLU A 63 -1.87 -20.87 -18.82
CA GLU A 63 -0.72 -20.08 -18.35
C GLU A 63 -0.13 -19.14 -19.41
N THR A 64 -0.39 -19.38 -20.70
CA THR A 64 0.11 -18.53 -21.81
C THR A 64 -0.76 -17.32 -22.09
N GLU A 65 -1.93 -17.20 -21.47
CA GLU A 65 -2.85 -16.10 -21.70
C GLU A 65 -2.65 -14.98 -20.67
N LEU A 66 -2.79 -13.73 -21.13
CA LEU A 66 -2.69 -12.56 -20.26
C LEU A 66 -3.96 -12.45 -19.40
N PRO A 67 -3.83 -12.06 -18.11
CA PRO A 67 -4.99 -11.85 -17.25
C PRO A 67 -5.92 -10.79 -17.82
N VAL A 68 -7.22 -11.00 -17.67
CA VAL A 68 -8.23 -10.00 -17.99
C VAL A 68 -8.43 -9.12 -16.76
N TYR A 69 -8.12 -7.84 -16.92
CA TYR A 69 -8.24 -6.83 -15.86
C TYR A 69 -9.65 -6.22 -15.85
N GLY A 70 -10.23 -6.13 -14.66
CA GLY A 70 -11.55 -5.56 -14.42
C GLY A 70 -11.53 -4.04 -14.24
N THR A 71 -12.56 -3.52 -13.58
CA THR A 71 -12.64 -2.09 -13.26
C THR A 71 -11.83 -1.80 -11.99
N LYS A 72 -11.09 -0.68 -12.01
CA LYS A 72 -10.36 -0.20 -10.84
C LYS A 72 -11.27 0.60 -9.92
N THR A 73 -11.24 0.30 -8.63
CA THR A 73 -11.93 1.10 -7.61
C THR A 73 -10.89 1.87 -6.79
N PHE A 74 -11.17 3.16 -6.55
CA PHE A 74 -10.27 4.06 -5.82
C PHE A 74 -10.62 4.10 -4.34
N HIS A 75 -9.63 3.81 -3.49
CA HIS A 75 -9.78 3.92 -2.04
C HIS A 75 -9.24 5.27 -1.56
N THR A 76 -10.14 6.25 -1.45
CA THR A 76 -9.80 7.57 -0.92
C THR A 76 -9.42 7.49 0.56
N GLY A 77 -8.44 8.30 0.98
CA GLY A 77 -8.03 8.39 2.39
C GLY A 77 -7.02 7.34 2.88
N THR A 78 -6.67 6.33 2.07
CA THR A 78 -5.65 5.32 2.43
C THR A 78 -4.22 5.89 2.39
N THR A 79 -4.00 6.95 1.61
CA THR A 79 -2.69 7.57 1.39
C THR A 79 -2.60 9.00 1.92
N SER A 80 -3.72 9.55 2.43
CA SER A 80 -3.80 10.92 2.97
C SER A 80 -3.04 11.09 4.29
N GLY A 81 -2.63 9.98 4.91
CA GLY A 81 -1.83 9.95 6.12
C GLY A 81 -0.46 9.35 5.87
N LYS A 82 0.57 10.20 6.01
CA LYS A 82 1.91 9.83 6.51
C LYS A 82 2.92 9.35 5.48
N ALA A 83 3.72 10.32 5.05
CA ALA A 83 5.12 10.08 4.75
C ALA A 83 5.80 9.37 5.93
N GLY A 84 6.57 8.33 5.67
CA GLY A 84 7.49 7.76 6.64
C GLY A 84 8.57 8.80 6.95
N SER A 85 8.64 9.27 8.18
CA SER A 85 9.79 10.05 8.64
C SER A 85 11.00 9.11 8.68
N ALA A 86 12.07 9.43 7.96
CA ALA A 86 13.35 8.76 8.14
C ALA A 86 13.93 9.25 9.47
N SER A 87 13.98 8.36 10.46
CA SER A 87 14.76 8.60 11.66
C SER A 87 16.23 8.64 11.25
N SER A 88 16.84 9.82 11.39
CA SER A 88 18.28 10.00 11.21
C SER A 88 19.08 9.40 12.35
#